data_AF-A0A7W1HQZ4-F1
#
_entry.id   AF-A0A7W1HQZ4-F1
#
_cell.length_a   1.000
_cell.length_b   1.000
_cell.length_c   1.000
_cell.angle_alpha   90.00
_cell.angle_beta   90.00
_cell.angle_gamma   90.00
#
_symmetry.space_group_name_H-M   'P 1'
#
loop_
_entity.id
_entity.type
_entity.pdbx_description
1 polymer ?
#
loop_
_entity_poly.entity_id
_entity_poly.type
_entity_poly.pdbx_seq_one_letter_code
_entity_poly.pdbx_strand_id
1 'polypeptide(L)'
;RAREVRNEGLRWLDAGVSGGVWGYDVGYCTMIGGDPDAFEHVEPAFETLAPRDGYAFLGDAGAGHFAKMVHNGVEYGMLQAYAEGFEILQKSRYDYDLRALSSLWNQGSVVRSWLLELAESAFERDANLDSISGYVEDSGEGRWTVLEAIQEDVPVNAIAGSLFARFSSRQEDSFAMKVIAALRGEFGGHAIKEAATEQEK
;
A
#
# COMPACT_ATOMS: atom_id res chain seq x y z
N ARG A 1 14.16 -21.53 4.57
CA ARG A 1 13.66 -21.60 5.97
C ARG A 1 12.78 -22.82 6.29
N ALA A 2 11.56 -22.94 5.77
CA ALA A 2 10.67 -24.08 6.13
C ALA A 2 11.34 -25.46 5.96
N ARG A 3 12.06 -25.66 4.84
CA ARG A 3 12.85 -26.88 4.58
C ARG A 3 13.94 -27.14 5.64
N GLU A 4 14.65 -26.10 6.10
CA GLU A 4 15.69 -26.24 7.12
C GLU A 4 15.08 -26.70 8.45
N VAL A 5 13.97 -26.07 8.86
CA VAL A 5 13.30 -26.37 10.12
C VAL A 5 12.71 -27.79 10.13
N ARG A 6 12.14 -28.22 8.99
CA ARG A 6 11.66 -29.60 8.82
C ARG A 6 12.78 -30.64 8.92
N ASN A 7 14.00 -30.33 8.46
CA ASN A 7 15.15 -31.22 8.60
C ASN A 7 15.58 -31.42 10.07
N GLU A 8 15.19 -30.51 10.97
CA GLU A 8 15.40 -30.62 12.42
C GLU A 8 14.24 -31.32 13.14
N GLY A 9 13.25 -31.85 12.39
CA GLY A 9 12.08 -32.53 12.96
C GLY A 9 11.02 -31.57 13.53
N LEU A 10 11.12 -30.28 13.20
CA LEU A 10 10.17 -29.25 13.64
C LEU A 10 9.14 -28.96 12.54
N ARG A 11 7.92 -28.62 12.95
CA ARG A 11 6.86 -28.13 12.06
C ARG A 11 7.00 -26.63 11.80
N TRP A 12 6.47 -26.17 10.68
CA TRP A 12 6.55 -24.78 10.24
C TRP A 12 5.18 -24.26 9.78
N LEU A 13 4.87 -23.05 10.21
CA LEU A 13 3.80 -22.22 9.66
C LEU A 13 4.34 -20.82 9.37
N ASP A 14 3.89 -20.24 8.27
CA ASP A 14 3.94 -18.81 8.01
C ASP A 14 2.52 -18.23 8.08
N ALA A 15 2.39 -17.03 8.63
CA ALA A 15 1.09 -16.38 8.82
C ALA A 15 1.21 -14.89 8.48
N GLY A 16 0.63 -14.52 7.34
CA GLY A 16 0.46 -13.12 6.97
C GLY A 16 -0.69 -12.50 7.76
N VAL A 17 -0.41 -11.45 8.54
CA VAL A 17 -1.41 -10.80 9.42
C VAL A 17 -1.74 -9.40 8.90
N SER A 18 -3.03 -9.09 8.72
CA SER A 18 -3.54 -7.78 8.31
C SER A 18 -4.58 -7.24 9.31
N GLY A 19 -4.73 -5.92 9.40
CA GLY A 19 -5.63 -5.22 10.35
C GLY A 19 -4.95 -4.11 11.17
N GLY A 20 -3.62 -4.12 11.24
CA GLY A 20 -2.84 -3.08 11.94
C GLY A 20 -3.22 -2.95 13.42
N VAL A 21 -3.17 -1.73 13.96
CA VAL A 21 -3.49 -1.45 15.38
C VAL A 21 -4.96 -1.75 15.74
N TRP A 22 -5.85 -1.72 14.76
CA TRP A 22 -7.28 -1.95 14.95
C TRP A 22 -7.63 -3.42 15.10
N GLY A 23 -6.75 -4.33 14.65
CA GLY A 23 -7.00 -5.76 14.77
C GLY A 23 -7.13 -6.25 16.21
N TYR A 24 -6.69 -5.46 17.20
CA TYR A 24 -6.96 -5.75 18.60
C TYR A 24 -8.47 -5.69 18.93
N ASP A 25 -9.18 -4.70 18.39
CA ASP A 25 -10.59 -4.47 18.68
C ASP A 25 -11.53 -5.23 17.72
N VAL A 26 -11.15 -5.32 16.44
CA VAL A 26 -12.00 -5.90 15.38
C VAL A 26 -11.52 -7.24 14.83
N GLY A 27 -10.39 -7.74 15.34
CA GLY A 27 -9.76 -8.98 14.92
C GLY A 27 -8.80 -8.81 13.73
N TYR A 28 -7.89 -9.77 13.55
CA TYR A 28 -6.90 -9.78 12.49
C TYR A 28 -7.29 -10.70 11.34
N CYS A 29 -7.15 -10.21 10.09
CA CYS A 29 -7.20 -11.09 8.93
C CYS A 29 -5.89 -11.88 8.85
N THR A 30 -5.95 -13.21 8.95
CA THR A 30 -4.75 -14.07 8.97
C THR A 30 -4.74 -15.09 7.84
N MET A 31 -3.64 -15.09 7.10
CA MET A 31 -3.41 -15.91 5.90
C MET A 31 -2.29 -16.90 6.21
N ILE A 32 -2.62 -18.18 6.39
CA ILE A 32 -1.70 -19.18 6.95
C ILE A 32 -1.23 -20.16 5.87
N GLY A 33 0.06 -20.44 5.80
CA GLY A 33 0.64 -21.53 5.00
C GLY A 33 1.56 -22.41 5.85
N GLY A 34 1.80 -23.64 5.44
CA GLY A 34 2.77 -24.53 6.07
C GLY A 34 2.31 -25.96 6.26
N ASP A 35 2.61 -26.53 7.43
CA ASP A 35 2.27 -27.91 7.79
C ASP A 35 0.81 -28.02 8.27
N PRO A 36 -0.05 -28.85 7.64
CA PRO A 36 -1.47 -28.97 8.02
C PRO A 36 -1.67 -29.44 9.48
N ASP A 37 -0.88 -30.39 9.94
CA ASP A 37 -0.95 -30.91 11.32
C ASP A 37 -0.43 -29.90 12.36
N ALA A 38 0.39 -28.93 11.94
CA ALA A 38 0.75 -27.78 12.75
C ALA A 38 -0.44 -26.82 12.84
N PHE A 39 -1.07 -26.52 11.71
CA PHE A 39 -2.23 -25.63 11.65
C PHE A 39 -3.38 -26.16 12.51
N GLU A 40 -3.77 -27.43 12.36
CA GLU A 40 -4.81 -28.07 13.19
C GLU A 40 -4.51 -27.94 14.69
N HIS A 41 -3.24 -27.97 15.08
CA HIS A 41 -2.83 -27.83 16.48
C HIS A 41 -2.98 -26.39 17.01
N VAL A 42 -2.67 -25.39 16.19
CA VAL A 42 -2.68 -23.97 16.60
C VAL A 42 -3.93 -23.21 16.15
N GLU A 43 -4.83 -23.84 15.41
CA GLU A 43 -6.07 -23.25 14.89
C GLU A 43 -6.87 -22.48 15.95
N PRO A 44 -7.05 -22.97 17.20
CA PRO A 44 -7.78 -22.23 18.22
C PRO A 44 -7.20 -20.84 18.53
N ALA A 45 -5.89 -20.64 18.32
CA ALA A 45 -5.26 -19.33 18.47
C ALA A 45 -5.65 -18.39 17.32
N PHE A 46 -5.71 -18.87 16.07
CA PHE A 46 -6.17 -18.08 14.93
C PHE A 46 -7.66 -17.77 15.03
N GLU A 47 -8.47 -18.73 15.47
CA GLU A 47 -9.91 -18.51 15.74
C GLU A 47 -10.13 -17.43 16.80
N THR A 48 -9.27 -17.37 17.83
CA THR A 48 -9.33 -16.32 18.86
C THR A 48 -8.92 -14.94 18.33
N LEU A 49 -7.90 -14.89 17.47
CA LEU A 49 -7.31 -13.64 16.99
C LEU A 49 -8.07 -13.01 15.82
N ALA A 50 -8.77 -13.81 15.04
CA ALA A 50 -9.45 -13.38 13.82
C ALA A 50 -10.92 -13.03 14.10
N PRO A 51 -11.52 -12.11 13.31
CA PRO A 51 -12.96 -12.03 13.27
C PRO A 51 -13.54 -13.32 12.68
N ARG A 52 -14.86 -13.48 12.77
CA ARG A 52 -15.56 -14.58 12.11
C ARG A 52 -15.17 -14.64 10.63
N ASP A 53 -14.78 -15.83 10.18
CA ASP A 53 -14.34 -16.11 8.80
C ASP A 53 -13.08 -15.28 8.38
N GLY A 54 -12.33 -14.77 9.35
CA GLY A 54 -11.16 -13.90 9.15
C GLY A 54 -9.81 -14.61 9.07
N TYR A 55 -9.79 -15.94 9.05
CA TYR A 55 -8.56 -16.70 8.86
C TYR A 55 -8.76 -17.88 7.92
N ALA A 56 -7.68 -18.27 7.23
CA ALA A 56 -7.70 -19.45 6.36
C ALA A 56 -6.31 -20.10 6.24
N PHE A 57 -6.30 -21.43 6.15
CA PHE A 57 -5.13 -22.19 5.71
C PHE A 57 -5.11 -22.24 4.18
N LEU A 58 -4.02 -21.77 3.58
CA LEU A 58 -3.88 -21.47 2.16
C LEU A 58 -2.98 -22.46 1.41
N GLY A 59 -2.39 -23.43 2.11
CA GLY A 59 -1.60 -24.50 1.52
C GLY A 59 -0.19 -24.57 2.09
N ASP A 60 0.77 -24.92 1.23
CA ASP A 60 2.14 -25.20 1.62
C ASP A 60 2.88 -23.98 2.20
N ALA A 61 4.03 -24.25 2.81
CA ALA A 61 4.87 -23.20 3.40
C ALA A 61 5.22 -22.12 2.37
N GLY A 62 4.95 -20.87 2.74
CA GLY A 62 5.09 -19.67 1.93
C GLY A 62 3.76 -19.12 1.41
N ALA A 63 2.71 -19.94 1.34
CA ALA A 63 1.41 -19.52 0.77
C ALA A 63 0.76 -18.38 1.56
N GLY A 64 0.88 -18.39 2.89
CA GLY A 64 0.31 -17.37 3.78
C GLY A 64 0.96 -16.00 3.56
N HIS A 65 2.29 -15.96 3.61
CA HIS A 65 3.04 -14.74 3.34
C HIS A 65 2.91 -14.26 1.89
N PHE A 66 2.82 -15.17 0.93
CA PHE A 66 2.61 -14.81 -0.48
C PHE A 66 1.26 -14.11 -0.68
N ALA A 67 0.18 -14.68 -0.13
CA ALA A 67 -1.15 -14.05 -0.17
C ALA A 67 -1.13 -12.66 0.48
N LYS A 68 -0.45 -12.52 1.63
CA LYS A 68 -0.31 -11.24 2.33
C LYS A 68 0.53 -10.22 1.55
N MET A 69 1.56 -10.65 0.85
CA MET A 69 2.35 -9.79 -0.04
C MET A 69 1.44 -9.19 -1.12
N VAL A 70 0.68 -10.03 -1.83
CA VAL A 70 -0.26 -9.57 -2.88
C VAL A 70 -1.34 -8.67 -2.30
N HIS A 71 -1.90 -8.99 -1.12
CA HIS A 71 -2.82 -8.12 -0.37
C HIS A 71 -2.25 -6.70 -0.23
N ASN A 72 -0.99 -6.55 0.20
CA ASN A 72 -0.36 -5.23 0.33
C ASN A 72 -0.16 -4.53 -1.02
N GLY A 73 0.11 -5.28 -2.09
CA GLY A 73 0.12 -4.71 -3.44
C GLY A 73 -1.23 -4.13 -3.85
N VAL A 74 -2.34 -4.84 -3.57
CA VAL A 74 -3.71 -4.34 -3.80
C VAL A 74 -3.98 -3.08 -2.96
N GLU A 75 -3.60 -3.09 -1.69
CA GLU A 75 -3.73 -1.92 -0.79
C GLU A 75 -3.04 -0.69 -1.37
N TYR A 76 -1.84 -0.83 -1.94
CA TYR A 76 -1.13 0.28 -2.56
C TYR A 76 -1.91 0.90 -3.72
N GLY A 77 -2.47 0.05 -4.60
CA GLY A 77 -3.30 0.50 -5.71
C GLY A 77 -4.56 1.24 -5.26
N MET A 78 -5.22 0.74 -4.21
CA MET A 78 -6.42 1.38 -3.64
C MET A 78 -6.11 2.74 -3.02
N LEU A 79 -5.04 2.81 -2.21
CA LEU A 79 -4.57 4.07 -1.61
C LEU A 79 -4.27 5.12 -2.69
N GLN A 80 -3.57 4.72 -3.75
CA GLN A 80 -3.22 5.62 -4.85
C GLN A 80 -4.46 6.13 -5.58
N ALA A 81 -5.45 5.27 -5.83
CA ALA A 81 -6.70 5.67 -6.48
C ALA A 81 -7.47 6.72 -5.67
N TYR A 82 -7.53 6.57 -4.33
CA TYR A 82 -8.11 7.62 -3.48
C TYR A 82 -7.30 8.91 -3.51
N ALA A 83 -5.97 8.82 -3.39
CA ALA A 83 -5.10 10.00 -3.38
C ALA A 83 -5.26 10.84 -4.66
N GLU A 84 -5.23 10.20 -5.83
CA GLU A 84 -5.45 10.89 -7.11
C GLU A 84 -6.85 11.51 -7.21
N GLY A 85 -7.88 10.81 -6.74
CA GLY A 85 -9.24 11.31 -6.71
C GLY A 85 -9.39 12.55 -5.83
N PHE A 86 -8.82 12.54 -4.62
CA PHE A 86 -8.87 13.67 -3.69
C PHE A 86 -8.05 14.87 -4.19
N GLU A 87 -6.88 14.67 -4.81
CA GLU A 87 -6.11 15.75 -5.44
C GLU A 87 -6.94 16.45 -6.55
N ILE A 88 -7.64 15.68 -7.38
CA ILE A 88 -8.52 16.23 -8.42
C ILE A 88 -9.65 17.07 -7.80
N LEU A 89 -10.27 16.58 -6.73
CA LEU A 89 -11.32 17.33 -6.01
C LEU A 89 -10.77 18.63 -5.44
N GLN A 90 -9.60 18.59 -4.81
CA GLN A 90 -8.94 19.75 -4.22
C GLN A 90 -8.53 20.81 -5.27
N LYS A 91 -8.10 20.37 -6.46
CA LYS A 91 -7.78 21.27 -7.59
C LYS A 91 -9.00 21.74 -8.37
N SER A 92 -10.18 21.18 -8.09
CA SER A 92 -11.38 21.52 -8.83
C SER A 92 -11.82 22.97 -8.57
N ARG A 93 -12.73 23.47 -9.39
CA ARG A 93 -13.32 24.82 -9.20
C ARG A 93 -14.32 24.89 -8.04
N TYR A 94 -14.60 23.78 -7.38
CA TYR A 94 -15.59 23.67 -6.31
C TYR A 94 -14.88 23.59 -4.97
N ASP A 95 -15.48 24.20 -3.95
CA ASP A 95 -14.98 24.18 -2.58
C ASP A 95 -15.62 22.99 -1.84
N TYR A 96 -14.98 21.82 -1.93
CA TYR A 96 -15.48 20.59 -1.31
C TYR A 96 -15.01 20.47 0.14
N ASP A 97 -15.93 20.17 1.04
CA ASP A 97 -15.60 19.58 2.34
C ASP A 97 -15.22 18.11 2.13
N LEU A 98 -13.91 17.82 2.09
CA LEU A 98 -13.40 16.48 1.81
C LEU A 98 -13.76 15.46 2.91
N ARG A 99 -13.91 15.91 4.17
CA ARG A 99 -14.39 15.06 5.26
C ARG A 99 -15.85 14.67 5.00
N ALA A 100 -16.72 15.65 4.78
CA ALA A 100 -18.14 15.40 4.56
C ALA A 100 -18.38 14.55 3.30
N LEU A 101 -17.58 14.77 2.25
CA LEU A 101 -17.65 14.00 1.02
C LEU A 101 -17.18 12.55 1.22
N SER A 102 -16.11 12.33 1.98
CA SER A 102 -15.66 10.98 2.36
C SER A 102 -16.74 10.24 3.14
N SER A 103 -17.37 10.93 4.10
CA SER A 103 -18.51 10.41 4.87
C SER A 103 -19.68 10.01 3.97
N LEU A 104 -20.05 10.89 3.03
CA LEU A 104 -21.09 10.61 2.04
C LEU A 104 -20.75 9.37 1.20
N TRP A 105 -19.51 9.23 0.74
CA TRP A 105 -19.08 8.07 -0.04
C TRP A 105 -19.06 6.77 0.77
N ASN A 106 -18.85 6.83 2.09
CA ASN A 106 -19.04 5.67 2.96
C ASN A 106 -20.51 5.22 3.02
N GLN A 107 -21.47 6.10 2.73
CA GLN A 107 -22.91 5.79 2.72
C GLN A 107 -23.40 5.19 1.40
N GLY A 108 -23.14 3.89 1.20
CA GLY A 108 -23.75 3.11 0.13
C GLY A 108 -23.19 3.35 -1.28
N SER A 109 -22.08 4.10 -1.39
CA SER A 109 -21.37 4.20 -2.66
C SER A 109 -20.60 2.90 -2.99
N VAL A 110 -20.21 2.76 -4.27
CA VAL A 110 -19.41 1.62 -4.75
C VAL A 110 -18.00 1.64 -4.18
N VAL A 111 -17.46 2.83 -3.90
CA VAL A 111 -16.08 3.01 -3.43
C VAL A 111 -15.98 3.06 -1.91
N ARG A 112 -17.00 2.63 -1.18
CA ARG A 112 -16.92 2.51 0.29
C ARG A 112 -15.86 1.49 0.68
N SER A 113 -15.02 1.81 1.64
CA SER A 113 -14.00 0.90 2.16
C SER A 113 -13.47 1.40 3.50
N TRP A 114 -12.80 0.52 4.23
CA TRP A 114 -12.09 0.91 5.45
C TRP A 114 -11.02 2.00 5.22
N LEU A 115 -10.34 1.98 4.08
CA LEU A 115 -9.38 3.04 3.73
C LEU A 115 -10.05 4.42 3.58
N LEU A 116 -11.30 4.44 3.11
CA LEU A 116 -12.06 5.69 2.99
C LEU A 116 -12.55 6.19 4.36
N GLU A 117 -12.90 5.29 5.28
CA GLU A 117 -13.18 5.64 6.69
C GLU A 117 -11.94 6.26 7.37
N LEU A 118 -10.74 5.75 7.06
CA LEU A 118 -9.49 6.34 7.52
C LEU A 118 -9.21 7.71 6.89
N ALA A 119 -9.52 7.88 5.60
CA ALA A 119 -9.39 9.18 4.93
C ALA A 119 -10.33 10.22 5.55
N GLU A 120 -11.59 9.86 5.81
CA GLU A 120 -12.54 10.71 6.55
C GLU A 120 -11.98 11.14 7.91
N SER A 121 -11.43 10.19 8.67
CA SER A 121 -10.79 10.45 9.98
C SER A 121 -9.52 11.30 9.87
N ALA A 122 -8.81 11.26 8.75
CA ALA A 122 -7.66 12.13 8.49
C ALA A 122 -8.12 13.57 8.21
N PHE A 123 -9.11 13.76 7.32
CA PHE A 123 -9.66 15.07 7.00
C PHE A 123 -10.41 15.73 8.17
N GLU A 124 -10.96 14.94 9.10
CA GLU A 124 -11.52 15.47 10.35
C GLU A 124 -10.44 16.11 11.24
N ARG A 125 -9.23 15.54 11.27
CA ARG A 125 -8.12 16.07 12.06
C ARG A 125 -7.45 17.25 11.38
N ASP A 126 -7.34 17.20 10.05
CA ASP A 126 -6.69 18.22 9.22
C ASP A 126 -7.33 18.23 7.83
N ALA A 127 -8.19 19.21 7.57
CA ALA A 127 -9.01 19.26 6.36
C ALA A 127 -8.19 19.32 5.06
N ASN A 128 -6.99 19.90 5.11
CA ASN A 128 -6.10 20.06 3.96
C ASN A 128 -4.84 19.18 4.05
N LEU A 129 -4.66 18.46 5.16
CA LEU A 129 -3.45 17.68 5.46
C LEU A 129 -2.18 18.57 5.49
N ASP A 130 -2.31 19.84 5.87
CA ASP A 130 -1.22 20.82 5.90
C ASP A 130 -0.11 20.44 6.91
N SER A 131 -0.42 19.59 7.88
CA SER A 131 0.50 19.13 8.93
C SER A 131 1.48 18.04 8.48
N ILE A 132 1.31 17.46 7.29
CA ILE A 132 2.15 16.37 6.77
C ILE A 132 2.83 16.76 5.45
N SER A 133 3.98 16.15 5.17
CA SER A 133 4.61 16.26 3.85
C SER A 133 4.08 15.18 2.92
N GLY A 134 4.09 15.45 1.61
CA GLY A 134 3.71 14.48 0.57
C GLY A 134 4.72 13.35 0.34
N TYR A 135 5.51 12.97 1.36
CA TYR A 135 6.53 11.92 1.30
C TYR A 135 5.94 10.59 1.79
N VAL A 136 6.08 9.51 1.00
CA VAL A 136 5.47 8.21 1.32
C VAL A 136 6.49 7.07 1.28
N GLU A 137 6.69 6.41 2.42
CA GLU A 137 7.53 5.20 2.53
C GLU A 137 6.87 3.92 1.97
N ASP A 138 7.69 2.88 1.79
CA ASP A 138 7.23 1.53 1.46
C ASP A 138 7.98 0.49 2.31
N SER A 139 7.26 -0.51 2.84
CA SER A 139 7.82 -1.57 3.70
C SER A 139 8.38 -2.77 2.94
N GLY A 140 8.29 -2.77 1.61
CA GLY A 140 8.83 -3.81 0.73
C GLY A 140 7.80 -4.68 0.02
N GLU A 141 6.63 -4.96 0.61
CA GLU A 141 5.66 -5.91 0.03
C GLU A 141 5.09 -5.44 -1.33
N GLY A 142 4.92 -4.12 -1.51
CA GLY A 142 4.56 -3.56 -2.81
C GLY A 142 5.65 -3.82 -3.87
N ARG A 143 6.94 -3.76 -3.49
CA ARG A 143 8.05 -4.10 -4.39
C ARG A 143 8.04 -5.57 -4.74
N TRP A 144 7.90 -6.44 -3.75
CA TRP A 144 7.88 -7.89 -3.97
C TRP A 144 6.69 -8.30 -4.83
N THR A 145 5.52 -7.68 -4.66
CA THR A 145 4.36 -7.93 -5.54
C THR A 145 4.65 -7.58 -7.00
N VAL A 146 5.29 -6.44 -7.27
CA VAL A 146 5.64 -6.04 -8.63
C VAL A 146 6.73 -6.93 -9.22
N LEU A 147 7.72 -7.33 -8.42
CA LEU A 147 8.76 -8.27 -8.84
C LEU A 147 8.17 -9.63 -9.18
N GLU A 148 7.26 -10.14 -8.36
CA GLU A 148 6.55 -11.39 -8.61
C GLU A 148 5.72 -11.32 -9.89
N ALA A 149 4.98 -10.22 -10.07
CA ALA A 149 4.20 -10.02 -11.29
C ALA A 149 5.06 -10.03 -12.56
N ILE A 150 6.31 -9.54 -12.48
CA ILE A 150 7.26 -9.63 -13.60
C ILE A 150 7.71 -11.08 -13.82
N GLN A 151 7.97 -11.84 -12.75
CA GLN A 151 8.38 -13.25 -12.86
C GLN A 151 7.30 -14.13 -13.47
N GLU A 152 6.04 -13.81 -13.19
CA GLU A 152 4.85 -14.54 -13.65
C GLU A 152 4.25 -13.97 -14.95
N ASP A 153 4.90 -12.98 -15.59
CA ASP A 153 4.41 -12.32 -16.80
C ASP A 153 2.98 -11.71 -16.65
N VAL A 154 2.64 -11.20 -15.46
CA VAL A 154 1.33 -10.61 -15.12
C VAL A 154 1.37 -9.07 -15.18
N PRO A 155 0.52 -8.40 -15.99
CA PRO A 155 0.47 -6.95 -16.02
C PRO A 155 -0.23 -6.37 -14.78
N VAL A 156 0.50 -5.58 -13.99
CA VAL A 156 0.01 -4.96 -12.73
C VAL A 156 0.09 -3.43 -12.74
N ASN A 157 -0.42 -2.79 -13.80
CA ASN A 157 -0.25 -1.35 -14.06
C ASN A 157 -0.63 -0.44 -12.87
N ALA A 158 -1.76 -0.71 -12.20
CA ALA A 158 -2.19 0.11 -11.05
C ALA A 158 -1.27 -0.03 -9.84
N ILE A 159 -0.87 -1.28 -9.50
CA ILE A 159 0.02 -1.56 -8.38
C ILE A 159 1.42 -0.99 -8.67
N ALA A 160 1.96 -1.24 -9.87
CA ALA A 160 3.26 -0.70 -10.27
C ALA A 160 3.26 0.83 -10.28
N GLY A 161 2.22 1.46 -10.84
CA GLY A 161 2.05 2.91 -10.82
C GLY A 161 2.01 3.48 -9.41
N SER A 162 1.25 2.86 -8.50
CA SER A 162 1.19 3.27 -7.10
C SER A 162 2.54 3.17 -6.37
N LEU A 163 3.34 2.13 -6.66
CA LEU A 163 4.67 1.98 -6.12
C LEU A 163 5.62 3.07 -6.65
N PHE A 164 5.56 3.37 -7.95
CA PHE A 164 6.40 4.40 -8.56
C PHE A 164 6.01 5.82 -8.11
N ALA A 165 4.73 6.08 -7.87
CA ALA A 165 4.28 7.34 -7.26
C ALA A 165 4.95 7.57 -5.90
N ARG A 166 5.07 6.52 -5.07
CA ARG A 166 5.83 6.59 -3.81
C ARG A 166 7.31 6.89 -4.07
N PHE A 167 7.95 6.27 -5.05
CA PHE A 167 9.35 6.58 -5.36
C PHE A 167 9.54 8.03 -5.81
N SER A 168 8.64 8.53 -6.65
CA SER A 168 8.64 9.93 -7.08
C SER A 168 8.46 10.88 -5.90
N SER A 169 7.61 10.54 -4.91
CA SER A 169 7.41 11.35 -3.70
C SER A 169 8.68 11.59 -2.88
N ARG A 170 9.70 10.73 -3.03
CA ARG A 170 10.98 10.82 -2.32
C ARG A 170 12.07 11.55 -3.12
N GLN A 171 11.78 11.92 -4.37
CA GLN A 171 12.72 12.61 -5.23
C GLN A 171 12.41 14.11 -5.25
N GLU A 172 13.08 14.89 -4.40
CA GLU A 172 12.99 16.35 -4.44
C GLU A 172 13.51 16.93 -5.78
N ASP A 173 14.61 16.36 -6.30
CA ASP A 173 15.24 16.82 -7.53
C ASP A 173 15.63 15.65 -8.45
N SER A 174 14.69 15.27 -9.31
CA SER A 174 14.80 14.07 -10.16
C SER A 174 15.78 14.26 -11.33
N PHE A 175 16.84 13.44 -11.37
CA PHE A 175 17.77 13.42 -12.50
C PHE A 175 17.08 13.10 -13.84
N ALA A 176 16.09 12.22 -13.85
CA ALA A 176 15.31 11.91 -15.05
C ALA A 176 14.59 13.17 -15.58
N MET A 177 14.03 13.99 -14.68
CA MET A 177 13.39 15.25 -15.06
C MET A 177 14.42 16.29 -15.52
N LYS A 178 15.64 16.33 -14.95
CA LYS A 178 16.74 17.16 -15.46
C LYS A 178 17.13 16.80 -16.88
N VAL A 179 17.26 15.51 -17.19
CA VAL A 179 17.57 15.04 -18.55
C VAL A 179 16.47 15.48 -19.51
N ILE A 180 15.19 15.34 -19.13
CA ILE A 180 14.06 15.82 -19.96
C ILE A 180 14.12 17.33 -20.16
N ALA A 181 14.38 18.12 -19.10
CA ALA A 181 14.50 19.57 -19.20
C ALA A 181 15.65 19.99 -20.12
N ALA A 182 16.81 19.36 -19.99
CA ALA A 182 17.97 19.60 -20.84
C ALA A 182 17.65 19.30 -22.31
N LEU A 183 17.10 18.12 -22.61
CA LEU A 183 16.74 17.75 -23.98
C LEU A 183 15.74 18.76 -24.58
N ARG A 184 14.70 19.16 -23.83
CA ARG A 184 13.72 20.17 -24.27
C ARG A 184 14.36 21.53 -24.55
N GLY A 185 15.39 21.91 -23.79
CA GLY A 185 16.21 23.08 -24.08
C GLY A 185 16.98 22.92 -25.39
N GLU A 186 17.70 21.81 -25.54
CA GLU A 186 18.56 21.53 -26.70
C GLU A 186 17.79 21.46 -28.03
N PHE A 187 16.72 20.67 -28.12
CA PHE A 187 16.00 20.50 -29.39
C PHE A 187 14.90 21.55 -29.62
N GLY A 188 14.33 22.10 -28.55
CA GLY A 188 13.11 22.92 -28.61
C GLY A 188 13.28 24.37 -28.17
N GLY A 189 14.46 24.75 -27.65
CA GLY A 189 14.70 26.09 -27.12
C GLY A 189 13.83 26.45 -25.91
N HIS A 190 13.27 25.45 -25.20
CA HIS A 190 12.46 25.69 -24.02
C HIS A 190 13.31 26.25 -22.87
N ALA A 191 12.76 27.23 -22.14
CA ALA A 191 13.43 27.78 -20.96
C ALA A 191 13.68 26.70 -19.89
N ILE A 192 14.92 26.60 -19.43
CA ILE A 192 15.34 25.71 -18.35
C ILE A 192 15.37 26.53 -17.05
N LYS A 193 14.83 25.97 -15.96
CA LYS A 193 15.01 26.56 -14.62
C LYS A 193 16.40 26.18 -14.08
N GLU A 194 17.16 27.17 -13.65
CA GLU A 194 18.44 26.92 -12.98
C GLU A 194 18.22 26.24 -11.62
N ALA A 195 19.16 25.40 -11.22
CA ALA A 195 19.17 24.85 -9.87
C ALA A 195 19.30 25.99 -8.86
N ALA A 196 18.58 25.92 -7.74
CA ALA A 196 18.80 26.86 -6.66
C ALA A 196 20.26 26.74 -6.21
N THR A 197 21.02 27.83 -6.33
CA THR A 197 22.39 27.91 -5.81
C THR A 197 22.32 27.69 -4.30
N GLU A 198 23.15 26.80 -3.74
CA GLU A 198 23.34 26.70 -2.29
C GLU A 198 23.92 28.03 -1.78
N GLN A 199 23.06 29.00 -1.49
CA GLN A 199 23.40 30.18 -0.72
C GLN A 199 22.45 30.26 0.48
N GLU A 200 23.08 30.17 1.66
CA GLU A 200 22.57 30.43 3.01
C GLU A 200 21.75 29.32 3.68
N LYS A 201 22.48 28.31 4.17
CA LYS A 201 22.22 27.73 5.50
C LYS A 201 22.83 28.63 6.58
#